data_AF-A0A5S9MCD4-F1
#
_entry.id   AF-A0A5S9MCD4-F1
#
_cell.length_a   1.000
_cell.length_b   1.000
_cell.length_c   1.000
_cell.angle_alpha   90.00
_cell.angle_beta   90.00
_cell.angle_gamma   90.00
#
_symmetry.space_group_name_H-M   'P 1'
#
loop_
_entity.id
_entity.type
_entity.pdbx_description
1 polymer ?
#
loop_
_entity_poly.entity_id
_entity_poly.type
_entity_poly.pdbx_seq_one_letter_code
_entity_poly.pdbx_strand_id
1 'polypeptide(L)'
;MGKLKIHSAEVANEISKWTRVISQNDLEKSAVYKEKIQNLLKNTDEDREVLLYYQLVDGRHEMLLGNIEKSQSNYEKCRNAR
;
A
#
# COMPACT_ATOMS: atom_id res chain seq x y z
N MET A 1 24.77 -10.08 -13.94
CA MET A 1 23.50 -10.43 -13.27
C MET A 1 23.25 -9.69 -11.93
N GLY A 2 24.02 -8.66 -11.55
CA GLY A 2 23.94 -8.07 -10.19
C GLY A 2 22.95 -6.91 -9.97
N LYS A 3 22.63 -6.10 -10.98
CA LYS A 3 21.81 -4.87 -10.80
C LYS A 3 20.33 -5.14 -10.51
N LEU A 4 19.71 -6.09 -11.22
CA LEU A 4 18.29 -6.41 -11.07
C LEU A 4 17.93 -6.89 -9.65
N LYS A 5 18.76 -7.76 -9.06
CA LYS A 5 18.53 -8.30 -7.72
C LYS A 5 18.61 -7.24 -6.62
N ILE A 6 19.48 -6.23 -6.77
CA ILE A 6 19.62 -5.15 -5.80
C ILE A 6 18.38 -4.25 -5.82
N HIS A 7 17.89 -3.93 -7.02
CA HIS A 7 16.68 -3.12 -7.19
C HIS A 7 15.43 -3.84 -6.65
N SER A 8 15.28 -5.13 -6.94
CA SER A 8 14.21 -5.98 -6.38
C SER A 8 14.20 -5.99 -4.84
N ALA A 9 15.37 -6.13 -4.21
CA ALA A 9 15.48 -6.09 -2.75
C ALA A 9 15.09 -4.73 -2.15
N GLU A 10 15.42 -3.63 -2.83
CA GLU A 10 15.03 -2.28 -2.41
C GLU A 10 13.51 -2.11 -2.44
N VAL A 11 12.85 -2.54 -3.53
CA VAL A 11 11.39 -2.49 -3.63
C VAL A 11 10.71 -3.36 -2.56
N ALA A 12 11.21 -4.58 -2.34
CA ALA A 12 10.68 -5.48 -1.31
C ALA A 12 10.80 -4.90 0.12
N ASN A 13 11.88 -4.16 0.39
CA ASN A 13 12.05 -3.45 1.66
C ASN A 13 11.02 -2.33 1.82
N GLU A 14 10.75 -1.56 0.78
CA GLU A 14 9.72 -0.51 0.81
C GLU A 14 8.31 -1.09 0.97
N ILE A 15 7.97 -2.21 0.31
CA ILE A 15 6.71 -2.93 0.51
C ILE A 15 6.57 -3.42 1.96
N SER A 16 7.65 -3.87 2.59
CA SER A 16 7.63 -4.31 3.99
C SER A 16 7.38 -3.15 4.96
N LYS A 17 7.95 -1.98 4.70
CA LYS A 17 7.66 -0.75 5.47
C LYS A 17 6.20 -0.33 5.28
N TRP A 18 5.69 -0.39 4.05
CA TRP A 18 4.30 -0.08 3.75
C TRP A 18 3.33 -0.99 4.51
N THR A 19 3.63 -2.28 4.60
CA THR A 19 2.84 -3.26 5.37
C THR A 19 2.72 -2.85 6.85
N ARG A 20 3.80 -2.34 7.46
CA ARG A 20 3.76 -1.81 8.84
C ARG A 20 2.85 -0.59 8.95
N VAL A 21 2.89 0.32 7.97
CA VAL A 21 2.03 1.52 7.97
C VAL A 21 0.56 1.14 7.83
N ILE A 22 0.22 0.19 6.95
CA ILE A 22 -1.15 -0.35 6.84
C ILE A 22 -1.64 -0.91 8.18
N SER A 23 -0.79 -1.67 8.89
CA SER A 23 -1.16 -2.23 10.20
C SER A 23 -1.42 -1.17 11.28
N GLN A 24 -0.96 0.06 11.07
CA GLN A 24 -1.18 1.20 11.96
C GLN A 24 -2.45 1.99 11.58
N ASN A 25 -3.19 1.57 10.55
CA ASN A 25 -4.34 2.27 9.97
C ASN A 25 -4.05 3.72 9.55
N ASP A 26 -2.78 4.04 9.26
CA ASP A 26 -2.35 5.36 8.83
C ASP A 26 -2.52 5.48 7.31
N LEU A 27 -3.72 5.87 6.86
CA LEU A 27 -4.09 5.93 5.45
C LEU A 27 -3.24 6.92 4.66
N GLU A 28 -2.98 8.10 5.22
CA GLU A 28 -2.21 9.17 4.56
C GLU A 28 -0.79 8.69 4.26
N LYS A 29 -0.11 8.16 5.27
CA LYS A 29 1.23 7.61 5.09
C LYS A 29 1.22 6.36 4.21
N SER A 30 0.17 5.55 4.29
CA SER A 30 0.00 4.38 3.43
C SER A 30 -0.09 4.77 1.95
N ALA A 31 -0.80 5.85 1.62
CA ALA A 31 -0.88 6.38 0.25
C ALA A 31 0.49 6.88 -0.25
N VAL A 32 1.27 7.57 0.59
CA VAL A 32 2.64 8.01 0.26
C VAL A 32 3.55 6.83 -0.08
N TYR A 33 3.46 5.73 0.68
CA TYR A 33 4.22 4.50 0.37
C TYR A 33 3.76 3.85 -0.93
N LYS A 34 2.45 3.78 -1.19
CA LYS A 34 1.90 3.26 -2.45
C LYS A 34 2.48 3.99 -3.66
N GLU A 35 2.45 5.32 -3.66
CA GLU A 35 3.01 6.14 -4.74
C GLU A 35 4.52 5.92 -4.91
N LYS A 36 5.27 5.92 -3.80
CA LYS A 36 6.72 5.66 -3.82
C LYS A 36 7.04 4.31 -4.46
N ILE A 37 6.35 3.24 -4.07
CA ILE A 37 6.58 1.89 -4.58
C ILE A 37 6.20 1.79 -6.06
N GLN A 38 5.08 2.39 -6.47
CA GLN A 38 4.70 2.44 -7.89
C GLN A 38 5.77 3.12 -8.75
N ASN A 39 6.40 4.19 -8.25
CA ASN A 39 7.49 4.85 -8.96
C ASN A 39 8.76 3.99 -9.05
N LEU A 40 9.07 3.20 -8.01
CA LEU A 40 10.19 2.24 -8.06
C LEU A 40 9.92 1.08 -9.03
N LEU A 41 8.67 0.62 -9.11
CA LEU A 41 8.24 -0.46 -9.99
C LEU A 41 8.30 -0.07 -11.47
N LYS A 42 8.09 1.20 -11.84
CA LYS A 42 8.25 1.69 -13.23
C LYS A 42 9.64 1.42 -13.82
N ASN A 43 10.65 1.27 -12.97
CA ASN A 43 12.05 1.04 -13.36
C ASN A 43 12.52 -0.39 -13.07
N THR A 44 11.62 -1.29 -12.64
CA THR A 44 11.97 -2.68 -12.30
C THR A 44 11.57 -3.59 -13.46
N ASP A 45 12.56 -4.11 -14.19
CA ASP A 45 12.35 -5.25 -15.09
C ASP A 45 11.73 -6.42 -14.30
N GLU A 46 10.50 -6.76 -14.64
CA GLU A 46 9.63 -7.90 -14.26
C GLU A 46 10.11 -8.89 -13.17
N ASP A 47 10.50 -8.45 -11.98
CA ASP A 47 10.60 -9.35 -10.83
C ASP A 47 9.19 -9.74 -10.36
N ARG A 48 8.72 -10.90 -10.85
CA ARG A 48 7.36 -11.39 -10.61
C ARG A 48 7.06 -11.59 -9.13
N GLU A 49 8.04 -11.93 -8.31
CA GLU A 49 7.83 -12.11 -6.86
C GLU A 49 7.57 -10.76 -6.19
N VAL A 50 8.31 -9.72 -6.58
CA VAL A 50 8.09 -8.35 -6.08
C VAL A 50 6.75 -7.80 -6.53
N LEU A 51 6.37 -8.02 -7.79
CA LEU A 51 5.05 -7.60 -8.31
C LEU A 51 3.91 -8.29 -7.57
N LEU A 52 4.03 -9.60 -7.31
CA LEU A 52 3.04 -10.35 -6.54
C LEU A 52 2.94 -9.81 -5.10
N TYR A 53 4.09 -9.54 -4.47
CA TYR A 53 4.11 -8.99 -3.12
C TYR A 53 3.46 -7.60 -3.07
N TYR A 54 3.75 -6.74 -4.05
CA TYR A 54 3.10 -5.44 -4.20
C TYR A 54 1.57 -5.58 -4.32
N GLN A 55 1.08 -6.45 -5.22
CA GLN A 55 -0.36 -6.64 -5.44
C GLN A 55 -1.09 -7.11 -4.16
N LEU A 56 -0.46 -8.00 -3.39
CA LEU A 56 -1.01 -8.46 -2.12
C LEU A 56 -1.16 -7.31 -1.11
N VAL A 57 -0.14 -6.47 -0.99
CA VAL A 57 -0.15 -5.35 -0.04
C VAL A 57 -1.08 -4.24 -0.52
N ASP A 58 -1.20 -4.02 -1.83
CA ASP A 58 -2.14 -3.08 -2.43
C ASP A 58 -3.59 -3.46 -2.12
N GLY A 59 -3.95 -4.74 -2.23
CA GLY A 59 -5.27 -5.22 -1.82
C GLY A 59 -5.58 -4.92 -0.34
N ARG A 60 -4.59 -5.01 0.55
CA ARG A 60 -4.76 -4.64 1.97
C ARG A 60 -4.94 -3.13 2.16
N HIS A 61 -4.27 -2.31 1.36
CA HIS A 61 -4.46 -0.86 1.37
C HIS A 61 -5.89 -0.49 0.94
N GLU A 62 -6.41 -1.11 -0.13
CA GLU A 62 -7.80 -0.89 -0.58
C GLU A 62 -8.82 -1.30 0.49
N MET A 63 -8.56 -2.40 1.22
CA MET A 63 -9.40 -2.78 2.37
C MET A 63 -9.38 -1.73 3.49
N LEU A 64 -8.21 -1.14 3.80
CA LEU A 64 -8.11 -0.06 4.78
C LEU A 64 -8.94 1.16 4.35
N LEU A 65 -8.81 1.57 3.09
CA LEU A 65 -9.58 2.69 2.53
C LEU A 65 -11.09 2.44 2.65
N GLY A 66 -11.56 1.27 2.20
CA GLY A 66 -12.99 0.92 2.29
C GLY A 66 -13.52 0.86 3.73
N ASN A 67 -12.70 0.44 4.70
CA ASN A 67 -13.07 0.46 6.12
C ASN A 67 -13.25 1.90 6.65
N ILE A 68 -12.37 2.82 6.24
CA ILE A 68 -12.44 4.24 6.62
C ILE A 68 -13.66 4.91 6.00
N GLU A 69 -13.89 4.72 4.71
CA GLU A 69 -15.06 5.25 4.00
C GLU A 69 -16.38 4.78 4.63
N LYS A 70 -16.46 3.48 4.96
CA LYS A 70 -17.62 2.92 5.66
C LYS A 70 -17.82 3.54 7.05
N SER A 71 -16.73 3.77 7.78
CA SER A 71 -16.77 4.42 9.10
C SER A 71 -17.29 5.86 9.00
N GLN A 72 -16.80 6.63 8.02
CA GLN A 72 -17.25 8.00 7.75
C GLN A 72 -18.74 8.04 7.38
N SER A 73 -19.18 7.17 6.47
CA SER A 73 -20.60 7.07 6.09
C SER A 73 -21.50 6.76 7.30
N ASN A 74 -21.06 5.86 8.18
CA ASN A 74 -21.80 5.54 9.41
C ASN A 74 -21.86 6.73 10.37
N TYR A 75 -20.75 7.45 10.54
CA TYR A 75 -20.71 8.66 11.38
C TYR A 75 -21.68 9.74 10.88
N GLU A 76 -21.73 9.98 9.56
CA GLU A 76 -22.65 10.95 8.96
C GLU A 76 -24.12 10.57 9.17
N LYS A 77 -24.45 9.28 9.00
CA LYS A 77 -25.81 8.77 9.29
C LYS A 77 -26.21 9.03 10.74
N CYS A 78 -25.32 8.77 11.71
CA CYS A 78 -25.59 9.04 13.12
C CYS A 78 -25.69 10.54 13.43
N ARG A 79 -24.91 11.38 12.76
CA ARG A 79 -24.95 12.85 12.91
C ARG A 79 -26.27 13.43 12.41
N ASN A 80 -26.76 12.97 11.25
CA ASN A 80 -27.96 13.50 10.59
C ASN A 80 -29.28 12.95 11.17
N ALA A 81 -29.21 11.95 12.05
CA ALA A 81 -30.37 11.39 12.74
C ALA A 81 -30.69 12.10 14.08
N ARG A 82 -29.93 13.15 14.43
CA ARG A 82 -30.15 14.02 15.60
C ARG A 82 -30.75 15.35 15.16
#